data_AF-A0A1V9QMU9-F1
#
_entry.id   AF-A0A1V9QMU9-F1
#
_cell.length_a   1.000
_cell.length_b   1.000
_cell.length_c   1.000
_cell.angle_alpha   90.00
_cell.angle_beta   90.00
_cell.angle_gamma   90.00
#
_symmetry.space_group_name_H-M   'P 1'
#
loop_
_entity.id
_entity.type
_entity.pdbx_description
1 polymer ?
#
loop_
_entity_poly.entity_id
_entity_poly.type
_entity_poly.pdbx_seq_one_letter_code
_entity_poly.pdbx_strand_id
1 'polypeptide(L)' 'MSIREKYFIEIGNFHDLVRELADGRIYELTGVNGNSSASTLANKINKSFDEIINLIEKNEDGTWESIEKEDNQDNI' A
#
# COMPACT_ATOMS: atom_id res chain seq x y z
N MET A 1 13.72 17.40 3.41
CA MET A 1 12.27 17.21 3.22
C MET A 1 12.08 15.82 2.65
N SER A 2 11.40 14.94 3.39
CA SER A 2 11.15 13.56 2.99
C SER A 2 10.04 13.48 1.93
N ILE A 3 9.87 12.33 1.29
CA ILE A 3 8.80 12.11 0.32
C ILE A 3 7.44 12.14 1.01
N ARG A 4 7.34 11.58 2.21
CA ARG A 4 6.16 11.67 3.07
C ARG A 4 5.80 13.12 3.40
N GLU A 5 6.79 13.96 3.71
CA GLU A 5 6.56 15.38 3.95
C GLU A 5 6.12 16.13 2.67
N LYS A 6 6.73 15.79 1.53
CA LYS A 6 6.45 16.43 0.23
C LYS A 6 5.06 16.10 -0.32
N TYR A 7 4.56 14.89 -0.09
CA TYR A 7 3.30 14.37 -0.62
C TYR A 7 2.26 14.06 0.46
N PHE A 8 2.37 14.71 1.61
CA PHE A 8 1.55 14.44 2.79
C PHE A 8 0.04 14.46 2.48
N ILE A 9 -0.41 15.42 1.68
CA ILE A 9 -1.82 15.59 1.31
C ILE A 9 -2.27 14.44 0.40
N GLU A 10 -1.49 14.09 -0.61
CA GLU A 10 -1.79 13.03 -1.57
C GLU A 10 -1.84 11.66 -0.90
N ILE A 11 -0.92 11.39 0.01
CA ILE A 11 -0.88 10.16 0.82
C ILE A 11 -2.13 10.08 1.70
N GLY A 12 -2.51 11.17 2.35
CA GLY A 12 -3.74 11.26 3.14
C GLY A 12 -5.00 10.96 2.33
N ASN A 13 -5.14 11.58 1.16
CA ASN A 13 -6.27 11.35 0.25
C ASN A 13 -6.35 9.88 -0.19
N PHE A 14 -5.21 9.23 -0.41
CA PHE A 14 -5.19 7.82 -0.80
C PHE A 14 -5.66 6.91 0.35
N HIS A 15 -5.22 7.18 1.58
CA HIS A 15 -5.69 6.46 2.76
C HIS A 15 -7.19 6.64 3.00
N ASP A 16 -7.73 7.83 2.74
CA ASP A 16 -9.16 8.11 2.85
C ASP A 16 -9.97 7.33 1.81
N LEU A 17 -9.54 7.30 0.54
CA LEU A 17 -10.18 6.49 -0.51
C LEU A 17 -10.14 4.98 -0.20
N VAL A 18 -9.04 4.50 0.39
CA VAL A 18 -8.90 3.10 0.81
C VAL A 18 -9.85 2.78 1.97
N ARG A 19 -10.05 3.74 2.89
CA ARG A 19 -11.03 3.62 3.96
C ARG A 19 -12.47 3.63 3.44
N GLU A 20 -12.80 4.53 2.51
CA GLU A 20 -14.10 4.53 1.83
C GLU A 20 -14.36 3.21 1.10
N LEU A 21 -13.34 2.61 0.46
CA LEU A 21 -13.43 1.29 -0.16
C LEU A 21 -13.74 0.19 0.88
N ALA A 22 -13.15 0.28 2.07
CA ALA A 22 -13.41 -0.64 3.17
C ALA A 22 -14.89 -0.59 3.60
N ASP A 23 -15.42 0.62 3.71
CA ASP A 23 -16.75 0.90 4.25
C ASP A 23 -17.86 0.70 3.19
N GLY A 24 -17.61 1.08 1.93
CA GLY A 24 -18.60 1.13 0.85
C GLY A 24 -18.92 -0.20 0.18
N ARG A 25 -17.92 -1.00 -0.22
CA ARG A 25 -18.15 -2.27 -0.97
C ARG A 25 -18.90 -3.32 -0.16
N ILE A 26 -18.75 -3.21 1.15
CA ILE A 26 -19.38 -4.06 2.14
C ILE A 26 -20.88 -3.76 2.27
N TYR A 27 -21.23 -2.47 2.29
CA TYR A 27 -22.60 -1.99 2.37
C TYR A 27 -23.38 -2.36 1.10
N GLU A 28 -22.77 -2.15 -0.07
CA GLU A 28 -23.41 -2.42 -1.36
C GLU A 28 -23.78 -3.89 -1.61
N LEU A 29 -22.97 -4.84 -1.13
CA LEU A 29 -23.22 -6.27 -1.38
C LEU A 29 -24.14 -6.94 -0.36
N THR A 30 -24.25 -6.39 0.85
CA THR A 30 -24.89 -7.11 1.97
C THR A 30 -26.01 -6.34 2.66
N GLY A 31 -26.12 -5.02 2.44
CA GLY A 31 -27.01 -4.16 3.23
C GLY A 31 -26.64 -4.10 4.71
N VAL A 32 -25.48 -4.64 5.08
CA VAL A 32 -24.93 -4.68 6.44
C VAL A 32 -23.53 -4.07 6.37
N ASN A 33 -23.10 -3.40 7.44
CA ASN A 33 -21.69 -3.05 7.63
C ASN A 33 -20.90 -4.36 7.87
N GLY A 34 -20.65 -5.10 6.80
CA GLY A 34 -19.72 -6.21 6.73
C GLY A 34 -18.33 -5.85 7.26
N ASN A 35 -17.67 -6.84 7.82
CA ASN A 35 -16.57 -6.59 8.74
C ASN A 35 -15.35 -7.44 8.43
N SER A 36 -15.14 -7.86 7.17
CA SER A 36 -14.05 -8.80 6.87
C SER A 36 -13.33 -8.57 5.53
N SER A 37 -13.98 -8.69 4.37
CA SER A 37 -13.23 -8.76 3.09
C SER A 37 -12.72 -7.41 2.57
N ALA A 38 -13.56 -6.36 2.54
CA ALA A 38 -13.13 -5.04 2.06
C ALA A 38 -12.24 -4.32 3.07
N SER A 39 -12.55 -4.41 4.37
CA SER A 39 -11.66 -3.90 5.43
C SER A 39 -10.28 -4.58 5.42
N THR A 40 -10.22 -5.90 5.22
CA THR A 40 -8.94 -6.60 5.06
C THR A 40 -8.19 -6.14 3.82
N LEU A 41 -8.87 -5.96 2.69
CA LEU A 41 -8.24 -5.47 1.45
C LEU A 41 -7.72 -4.04 1.62
N ALA A 42 -8.49 -3.16 2.24
CA ALA A 42 -8.10 -1.79 2.52
C ALA A 42 -6.87 -1.73 3.44
N ASN A 43 -6.87 -2.51 4.52
CA ASN A 43 -5.70 -2.63 5.39
C ASN A 43 -4.46 -3.13 4.66
N LYS A 44 -4.62 -4.07 3.71
CA LYS A 44 -3.50 -4.54 2.88
C LYS A 44 -2.98 -3.44 1.94
N ILE A 45 -3.87 -2.68 1.31
CA ILE A 45 -3.49 -1.57 0.42
C ILE A 45 -2.73 -0.49 1.21
N ASN A 46 -3.23 -0.08 2.38
CA ASN A 46 -2.54 0.93 3.20
C ASN A 46 -1.14 0.47 3.61
N LYS A 47 -1.00 -0.80 4.05
CA LYS A 47 0.32 -1.36 4.39
C LYS A 47 1.27 -1.37 3.19
N SER A 48 0.81 -1.82 2.04
CA SER A 48 1.64 -1.83 0.82
C SER A 48 2.05 -0.41 0.39
N PHE A 49 1.19 0.59 0.59
CA PHE A 49 1.53 1.98 0.32
C PHE A 49 2.61 2.51 1.27
N ASP A 50 2.45 2.30 2.57
CA ASP A 50 3.43 2.71 3.57
C ASP A 50 4.79 2.02 3.33
N GLU A 51 4.80 0.74 2.97
CA GLU A 51 6.02 -0.01 2.62
C GLU A 51 6.74 0.60 1.41
N ILE A 52 6.04 0.91 0.33
CA ILE A 52 6.63 1.54 -0.86
C ILE A 52 7.21 2.91 -0.51
N ILE A 53 6.47 3.74 0.23
CA ILE A 53 6.97 5.06 0.64
C ILE A 53 8.27 4.92 1.43
N ASN A 54 8.33 3.97 2.36
CA ASN A 54 9.53 3.74 3.15
C ASN A 54 10.72 3.29 2.29
N LEU A 55 10.51 2.41 1.30
CA LEU A 55 11.57 2.02 0.36
C LEU A 55 12.12 3.23 -0.39
N ILE A 56 11.24 4.06 -0.95
CA ILE A 56 11.66 5.25 -1.71
C ILE A 56 12.37 6.26 -0.79
N GLU A 57 11.85 6.50 0.43
CA GLU A 57 12.47 7.44 1.37
C GLU A 57 13.87 7.02 1.81
N LYS A 58 14.12 5.71 1.92
CA LYS A 58 15.42 5.16 2.28
C LYS A 58 16.31 4.88 1.07
N ASN A 59 15.82 5.09 -0.14
CA ASN A 59 16.49 4.68 -1.38
C ASN A 59 16.90 3.19 -1.33
N GLU A 60 16.01 2.36 -0.78
CA GLU A 60 16.11 0.90 -0.75
C GLU A 60 15.51 0.33 -2.04
N ASP A 61 16.02 -0.83 -2.46
CA ASP A 61 15.60 -1.49 -3.70
C ASP A 61 14.13 -1.91 -3.65
N GLY A 62 13.44 -1.80 -4.78
CA GLY A 62 12.14 -2.44 -4.96
C GLY A 62 12.25 -3.96 -5.00
N THR A 63 11.11 -4.66 -4.88
CA THR A 63 11.05 -6.13 -4.99
C THR A 63 11.67 -6.64 -6.30
N TRP A 64 11.40 -5.96 -7.42
CA TRP A 64 11.96 -6.35 -8.72
C TRP A 64 13.49 -6.22 -8.75
N GLU A 65 14.02 -5.10 -8.27
CA GLU A 65 15.47 -4.86 -8.22
C GLU A 65 16.19 -5.82 -7.27
N SER A 66 15.52 -6.22 -6.17
CA SER A 66 16.05 -7.22 -5.25
C SER A 66 16.16 -8.60 -5.91
N ILE A 67 15.13 -9.03 -6.64
CA ILE A 67 15.10 -10.31 -7.37
C ILE A 67 16.18 -10.33 -8.47
N GLU A 68 16.31 -9.25 -9.24
CA GLU A 68 17.33 -9.16 -10.30
C GLU A 68 18.77 -9.24 -9.74
N LYS A 69 19.01 -8.72 -8.52
CA LYS A 69 20.32 -8.83 -7.87
C LYS A 69 20.60 -10.25 -7.36
N GLU A 70 19.60 -10.96 -6.85
CA GLU A 70 19.72 -12.37 -6.43
C GLU A 70 20.02 -13.28 -7.63
N ASP A 71 19.27 -13.14 -8.74
CA ASP A 71 19.48 -13.92 -9.97
C ASP A 71 20.87 -13.69 -10.61
N ASN A 72 21.45 -12.51 -10.41
CA ASN A 72 22.80 -12.19 -10.88
C ASN A 72 23.91 -12.68 -9.94
N GLN A 73 23.62 -12.96 -8.67
CA GLN A 73 24.57 -13.56 -7.72
C GLN A 73 24.68 -15.08 -7.89
N ASP A 74 23.59 -15.75 -8.27
CA ASP A 74 23.55 -17.21 -8.48
C ASP A 74 24.17 -17.68 -9.81
N ASN A 75 24.52 -16.74 -10.70
CA ASN A 75 25.13 -17.01 -12.02
C ASN A 75 26.66 -16.80 -12.06
N ILE A 76 27.33 -16.73 -10.90
CA ILE A 76 28.81 -16.57 -10.76
C ILE A 76 29.44 -17.79 -10.10
#